data_AF-A0A2K0VZK0-F1
#
_entry.id   AF-A0A2K0VZK0-F1
#
_cell.length_a   1.000
_cell.length_b   1.000
_cell.length_c   1.000
_cell.angle_alpha   90.00
_cell.angle_beta   90.00
_cell.angle_gamma   90.00
#
_symmetry.space_group_name_H-M   'P 1'
#
loop_
_entity.id
_entity.type
_entity.pdbx_description
1 polymer ?
#
loop_
_entity_poly.entity_id
_entity_poly.type
_entity_poly.pdbx_seq_one_letter_code
_entity_poly.pdbx_strand_id
1 'polypeptide(L)'
;MFATTQGAELQESPSIEGVGLVRLALRFWAMQAVFFKYPWTIVKGASEIGMYPLDIPGCWFGKTLLPRLVNQQLDKAFEIRMDELERKILEQLQDMILRRDRSTHWCAIFLTTFILLHSLEKDSWNMHAWEYEKNREGGARWPLRRDPCDYYGQNKHIADTLTTYFRIVTNGHAPFAMDWTKASNQGLLGKNLHARLLIEGIQKDLQNSQSNYRGELDAPNEFRRDDVESLNYHYTKRLILG
;
A
#
# COMPACT_ATOMS: atom_id res chain seq x y z
N MET A 1 -39.08 -10.15 44.46
CA MET A 1 -39.77 -9.57 43.29
C MET A 1 -39.44 -8.09 43.26
N PHE A 2 -38.76 -7.46 42.30
CA PHE A 2 -38.15 -7.88 41.04
C PHE A 2 -37.02 -6.87 40.70
N ALA A 3 -35.95 -7.42 40.12
CA ALA A 3 -35.04 -6.87 39.12
C ALA A 3 -34.53 -5.42 39.22
N THR A 4 -33.29 -5.31 39.67
CA THR A 4 -32.28 -4.39 39.13
C THR A 4 -32.18 -4.56 37.62
N THR A 5 -32.46 -3.51 36.85
CA THR A 5 -32.17 -3.48 35.40
C THR A 5 -30.82 -2.80 35.18
N GLN A 6 -29.81 -3.60 34.86
CA GLN A 6 -28.57 -3.13 34.24
C GLN A 6 -28.92 -2.50 32.89
N GLY A 7 -28.61 -1.21 32.73
CA GLY A 7 -28.80 -0.47 31.50
C GLY A 7 -27.49 -0.32 30.74
N ALA A 8 -27.32 -1.21 29.75
CA ALA A 8 -26.49 -1.08 28.54
C ALA A 8 -25.06 -0.53 28.71
N GLU A 9 -24.09 -1.46 28.67
CA GLU A 9 -22.73 -1.17 28.22
C GLU A 9 -22.79 -0.36 26.92
N LEU A 10 -22.26 0.86 26.97
CA LEU A 10 -21.98 1.66 25.79
C LEU A 10 -21.08 0.84 24.88
N GLN A 11 -21.64 0.42 23.76
CA GLN A 11 -20.97 -0.23 22.66
C GLN A 11 -19.82 0.69 22.21
N GLU A 12 -18.60 0.38 22.64
CA GLU A 12 -17.39 1.10 22.22
C GLU A 12 -17.38 1.12 20.69
N SER A 13 -17.55 2.32 20.15
CA SER A 13 -17.41 2.57 18.72
C SER A 13 -16.03 2.06 18.29
N PRO A 14 -15.88 1.41 17.11
CA PRO A 14 -14.57 1.00 16.63
C PRO A 14 -13.65 2.23 16.69
N SER A 15 -12.54 2.12 17.43
CA SER A 15 -11.68 3.27 17.75
C SER A 15 -11.44 4.10 16.50
N ILE A 16 -11.96 5.33 16.48
CA ILE A 16 -11.97 6.24 15.32
C ILE A 16 -10.56 6.40 14.74
N GLU A 17 -9.54 6.26 15.59
CA GLU A 17 -8.12 6.37 15.25
C GLU A 17 -7.64 5.29 14.26
N GLY A 18 -7.92 4.00 14.52
CA GLY A 18 -7.51 2.91 13.62
C GLY A 18 -8.15 3.02 12.24
N VAL A 19 -9.42 3.41 12.17
CA VAL A 19 -10.13 3.67 10.91
C VAL A 19 -9.54 4.88 10.17
N GLY A 20 -9.14 5.92 10.93
CA GLY A 20 -8.47 7.10 10.39
C GLY A 20 -7.16 6.77 9.70
N LEU A 21 -6.33 5.93 10.32
CA LEU A 21 -5.03 5.54 9.78
C LEU A 21 -5.17 4.73 8.47
N VAL A 22 -6.04 3.70 8.48
CA VAL A 22 -6.30 2.89 7.27
C VAL A 22 -6.86 3.75 6.15
N ARG A 23 -7.72 4.74 6.46
CA ARG A 23 -8.25 5.69 5.48
C ARG A 23 -7.14 6.54 4.85
N LEU A 24 -6.14 6.97 5.63
CA LEU A 24 -4.99 7.70 5.08
C LEU A 24 -4.18 6.80 4.15
N ALA A 25 -3.91 5.56 4.56
CA ALA A 25 -3.21 4.59 3.72
C ALA A 25 -3.94 4.30 2.40
N LEU A 26 -5.26 4.09 2.44
CA LEU A 26 -6.07 3.91 1.24
C LEU A 26 -6.07 5.13 0.31
N ARG A 27 -6.07 6.35 0.87
CA ARG A 27 -5.93 7.58 0.07
C ARG A 27 -4.57 7.65 -0.61
N PHE A 28 -3.50 7.32 0.11
CA PHE A 28 -2.15 7.26 -0.44
C PHE A 28 -2.07 6.24 -1.59
N TRP A 29 -2.56 5.02 -1.35
CA TRP A 29 -2.64 3.98 -2.39
C TRP A 29 -3.44 4.42 -3.62
N ALA A 30 -4.62 5.04 -3.41
CA ALA A 30 -5.44 5.51 -4.51
C ALA A 30 -4.73 6.61 -5.32
N MET A 31 -4.03 7.53 -4.65
CA MET A 31 -3.23 8.55 -5.34
C MET A 31 -2.11 7.93 -6.17
N GLN A 32 -1.38 6.98 -5.61
CA GLN A 32 -0.30 6.29 -6.29
C GLN A 32 -0.81 5.47 -7.51
N ALA A 33 -1.93 4.76 -7.34
CA ALA A 33 -2.56 3.99 -8.41
C ALA A 33 -3.03 4.90 -9.56
N VAL A 34 -3.58 6.08 -9.26
CA VAL A 34 -3.95 7.06 -10.29
C VAL A 34 -2.71 7.60 -11.00
N PHE A 35 -1.69 8.00 -10.22
CA PHE A 35 -0.47 8.61 -10.73
C PHE A 35 0.29 7.71 -11.71
N PHE A 36 0.42 6.41 -11.41
CA PHE A 36 1.14 5.49 -12.30
C PHE A 36 0.33 4.93 -13.45
N LYS A 37 -1.00 4.87 -13.35
CA LYS A 37 -1.84 4.20 -14.35
C LYS A 37 -2.38 5.14 -15.43
N TYR A 38 -2.64 6.39 -15.09
CA TYR A 38 -3.35 7.30 -15.97
C TYR A 38 -2.53 8.56 -16.26
N PRO A 39 -2.22 8.84 -17.53
CA PRO A 39 -1.63 10.12 -17.90
C PRO A 39 -2.67 11.23 -17.74
N TRP A 40 -2.20 12.42 -17.38
CA TRP A 40 -3.04 13.61 -17.36
C TRP A 40 -3.57 13.89 -18.77
N THR A 41 -4.89 14.06 -18.88
CA THR A 41 -5.56 14.37 -20.15
C THR A 41 -6.60 15.47 -19.97
N ILE A 42 -6.82 16.26 -21.02
CA ILE A 42 -7.87 17.26 -21.06
C ILE A 42 -9.12 16.60 -21.64
N VAL A 43 -10.18 16.53 -20.83
CA VAL A 43 -11.49 15.97 -21.25
C VAL A 43 -12.50 17.10 -21.53
N LYS A 44 -12.47 18.19 -20.76
CA LYS A 44 -13.30 19.39 -20.95
C LYS A 44 -12.52 20.62 -20.49
N GLY A 45 -12.44 21.67 -21.31
CA GLY A 45 -11.76 22.93 -20.96
C GLY A 45 -12.27 24.12 -21.78
N ALA A 46 -12.18 25.32 -21.23
CA ALA A 46 -12.70 26.55 -21.85
C ALA A 46 -11.81 27.09 -22.99
N SER A 47 -10.57 26.62 -23.09
CA SER A 47 -9.57 27.06 -24.07
C SER A 47 -8.73 25.88 -24.55
N GLU A 48 -9.14 25.24 -25.64
CA GLU A 48 -8.37 24.21 -26.36
C GLU A 48 -7.30 24.86 -27.28
N ILE A 49 -6.72 26.01 -26.88
CA ILE A 49 -5.95 26.88 -27.79
C ILE A 49 -4.84 26.07 -28.49
N GLY A 50 -5.08 25.73 -29.76
CA GLY A 50 -4.17 24.98 -30.62
C GLY A 50 -3.89 23.53 -30.20
N MET A 51 -4.68 22.96 -29.27
CA MET A 51 -4.49 21.60 -28.79
C MET A 51 -5.52 20.67 -29.41
N TYR A 52 -5.04 19.62 -30.08
CA TYR A 52 -5.88 18.65 -30.77
C TYR A 52 -5.66 17.26 -30.19
N PRO A 53 -6.69 16.40 -30.21
CA PRO A 53 -6.53 14.99 -29.91
C PRO A 53 -5.44 14.37 -30.79
N LEU A 54 -4.60 13.50 -30.21
CA LEU A 54 -3.57 12.82 -30.95
C LEU A 54 -4.16 11.80 -31.93
N ASP A 55 -3.83 11.95 -33.21
CA ASP A 55 -4.15 10.99 -34.28
C ASP A 55 -2.99 9.99 -34.48
N ILE A 56 -2.57 9.36 -33.38
CA ILE A 56 -1.48 8.39 -33.36
C ILE A 56 -2.06 7.05 -32.88
N PRO A 57 -1.93 5.96 -33.67
CA PRO A 57 -2.40 4.64 -33.25
C PRO A 57 -1.76 4.20 -31.92
N GLY A 58 -2.57 3.63 -31.04
CA GLY A 58 -2.12 3.09 -29.75
C GLY A 58 -2.88 3.69 -28.56
N CYS A 59 -2.28 3.63 -27.37
CA CYS A 59 -2.91 4.04 -26.11
C CYS A 59 -3.16 5.55 -25.98
N TRP A 60 -2.67 6.34 -26.93
CA TRP A 60 -2.78 7.80 -27.00
C TRP A 60 -3.82 8.30 -28.00
N PHE A 61 -4.38 7.42 -28.83
CA PHE A 61 -5.33 7.78 -29.87
C PHE A 61 -6.56 8.50 -29.29
N GLY A 62 -6.89 9.66 -29.87
CA GLY A 62 -8.05 10.46 -29.46
C GLY A 62 -7.90 11.16 -28.10
N LYS A 63 -6.71 11.13 -27.48
CA LYS A 63 -6.45 11.83 -26.22
C LYS A 63 -5.81 13.20 -26.47
N THR A 64 -6.26 14.20 -25.72
CA THR A 64 -5.64 15.52 -25.67
C THR A 64 -4.72 15.58 -24.45
N LEU A 65 -3.40 15.57 -24.68
CA LEU A 65 -2.39 15.63 -23.61
C LEU A 65 -2.28 17.05 -23.04
N LEU A 66 -1.93 17.19 -21.76
CA LEU A 66 -1.66 18.51 -21.21
C LEU A 66 -0.37 19.11 -21.81
N PRO A 67 -0.27 20.45 -21.89
CA PRO A 67 1.02 21.09 -22.14
C PRO A 67 2.05 20.62 -21.11
N ARG A 68 3.28 20.36 -21.57
CA ARG A 68 4.37 19.79 -20.77
C ARG A 68 4.54 20.47 -19.41
N LEU A 69 4.51 21.80 -19.38
CA LEU A 69 4.68 22.56 -18.13
C LEU A 69 3.55 22.31 -17.13
N VAL A 70 2.30 22.21 -17.60
CA VAL A 70 1.14 21.93 -16.74
C VAL A 70 1.21 20.50 -16.22
N ASN A 71 1.62 19.54 -17.07
CA ASN A 71 1.85 18.16 -16.65
C ASN A 71 2.87 18.09 -15.50
N GLN A 72 4.03 18.73 -15.67
CA GLN A 72 5.08 18.77 -14.64
C GLN A 72 4.63 19.45 -13.35
N GLN A 73 3.78 20.48 -13.43
CA GLN A 73 3.23 21.13 -12.25
C GLN A 73 2.25 20.22 -11.49
N LEU A 74 1.40 19.47 -12.21
CA LEU A 74 0.52 18.49 -11.61
C LEU A 74 1.30 17.34 -10.99
N ASP A 75 2.30 16.81 -11.69
CA ASP A 75 3.16 15.74 -11.19
C ASP A 75 3.81 16.16 -9.87
N LYS A 76 4.43 17.34 -9.85
CA LYS A 76 5.04 17.91 -8.64
C LYS A 76 4.03 18.09 -7.50
N ALA A 77 2.81 18.57 -7.79
CA ALA A 77 1.79 18.75 -6.77
C ALA A 77 1.32 17.42 -6.18
N PHE A 78 1.21 16.37 -7.00
CA PHE A 78 0.90 15.02 -6.56
C PHE A 78 2.02 14.42 -5.73
N GLU A 79 3.28 14.54 -6.16
CA GLU A 79 4.45 14.08 -5.42
C GLU A 79 4.53 14.73 -4.03
N ILE A 80 4.39 16.06 -3.93
CA ILE A 80 4.38 16.77 -2.64
C ILE A 80 3.27 16.23 -1.74
N ARG A 81 2.07 16.03 -2.30
CA ARG A 81 0.93 15.57 -1.52
C ARG A 81 1.08 14.11 -1.07
N MET A 82 1.69 13.27 -1.89
CA MET A 82 2.02 11.88 -1.52
C MET A 82 3.05 11.86 -0.39
N ASP A 83 4.12 12.66 -0.46
CA ASP A 83 5.14 12.78 0.59
C ASP A 83 4.53 13.24 1.94
N GLU A 84 3.67 14.26 1.91
CA GLU A 84 2.95 14.72 3.11
C GLU A 84 2.07 13.63 3.73
N LEU A 85 1.38 12.84 2.90
CA LEU A 85 0.52 11.76 3.37
C LEU A 85 1.33 10.60 3.93
N GLU A 86 2.41 10.21 3.24
CA GLU A 86 3.30 9.15 3.68
C GLU A 86 3.90 9.48 5.04
N ARG A 87 4.47 10.68 5.21
CA ARG A 87 5.01 11.13 6.50
C ARG A 87 3.95 11.06 7.61
N LYS A 88 2.74 11.55 7.33
CA LYS A 88 1.64 11.52 8.30
C LYS A 88 1.22 10.10 8.66
N ILE A 89 1.19 9.18 7.69
CA ILE A 89 0.88 7.77 7.93
C ILE A 89 1.96 7.15 8.82
N LEU A 90 3.24 7.37 8.49
CA LEU A 90 4.36 6.81 9.25
C LEU A 90 4.41 7.32 10.69
N GLU A 91 4.19 8.61 10.91
CA GLU A 91 4.09 9.21 12.26
C GLU A 91 2.96 8.57 13.07
N GLN A 92 1.74 8.51 12.50
CA GLN A 92 0.59 7.92 13.20
C GLN A 92 0.73 6.41 13.42
N LEU A 93 1.33 5.70 12.46
CA LEU A 93 1.61 4.27 12.56
C LEU A 93 2.62 4.01 13.68
N GLN A 94 3.71 4.77 13.74
CA GLN A 94 4.72 4.66 14.79
C GLN A 94 4.10 4.93 16.17
N ASP A 95 3.34 6.02 16.32
CA ASP A 95 2.64 6.34 17.56
C ASP A 95 1.73 5.20 18.00
N MET A 96 0.95 4.64 17.07
CA MET A 96 0.02 3.53 17.36
C MET A 96 0.75 2.25 17.77
N ILE A 97 1.90 1.95 17.17
CA ILE A 97 2.72 0.78 17.49
C ILE A 97 3.40 0.92 18.86
N LEU A 98 3.79 2.12 19.27
CA LEU A 98 4.48 2.35 20.55
C LEU A 98 3.54 2.37 21.76
N ARG A 99 2.23 2.55 21.55
CA ARG A 99 1.25 2.52 22.63
C ARG A 99 1.13 1.16 23.30
N ARG A 100 0.62 1.17 24.54
CA ARG A 100 0.43 -0.04 25.36
C ARG A 100 -0.74 -0.91 24.85
N ASP A 101 -1.75 -0.29 24.27
CA ASP A 101 -2.95 -0.91 23.71
C ASP A 101 -2.83 -1.25 22.22
N ARG A 102 -1.60 -1.24 21.65
CA ARG A 102 -1.31 -1.56 20.24
C ARG A 102 -1.99 -2.83 19.72
N SER A 103 -2.17 -3.83 20.59
CA SER A 103 -2.83 -5.08 20.26
C SER A 103 -4.28 -4.87 19.82
N THR A 104 -4.98 -3.89 20.38
CA THR A 104 -6.37 -3.58 20.01
C THR A 104 -6.48 -3.00 18.60
N HIS A 105 -5.39 -2.40 18.09
CA HIS A 105 -5.30 -1.80 16.77
C HIS A 105 -4.55 -2.67 15.75
N TRP A 106 -4.20 -3.92 16.09
CA TRP A 106 -3.35 -4.76 15.25
C TRP A 106 -3.84 -4.86 13.79
N CYS A 107 -5.17 -4.93 13.57
CA CYS A 107 -5.74 -5.05 12.23
C CYS A 107 -5.57 -3.76 11.43
N ALA A 108 -5.70 -2.59 12.07
CA ALA A 108 -5.48 -1.31 11.41
C ALA A 108 -3.99 -1.11 11.06
N ILE A 109 -3.11 -1.49 11.99
CA ILE A 109 -1.66 -1.50 11.78
C ILE A 109 -1.31 -2.46 10.63
N PHE A 110 -1.85 -3.68 10.64
CA PHE A 110 -1.64 -4.68 9.58
C PHE A 110 -2.04 -4.14 8.21
N LEU A 111 -3.28 -3.64 8.06
CA LEU A 111 -3.78 -3.12 6.79
C LEU A 111 -2.95 -1.92 6.30
N THR A 112 -2.60 -1.03 7.21
CA THR A 112 -1.77 0.15 6.90
C THR A 112 -0.38 -0.28 6.42
N THR A 113 0.29 -1.16 7.16
CA THR A 113 1.60 -1.70 6.79
C THR A 113 1.53 -2.45 5.47
N PHE A 114 0.50 -3.28 5.26
CA PHE A 114 0.31 -3.99 3.99
C PHE A 114 0.20 -3.03 2.81
N ILE A 115 -0.62 -1.97 2.94
CA ILE A 115 -0.77 -0.95 1.90
C ILE A 115 0.56 -0.24 1.62
N LEU A 116 1.29 0.18 2.66
CA LEU A 116 2.59 0.84 2.49
C LEU A 116 3.62 -0.08 1.81
N LEU A 117 3.70 -1.34 2.22
CA LEU A 117 4.60 -2.32 1.59
C LEU A 117 4.24 -2.53 0.11
N HIS A 118 2.96 -2.63 -0.22
CA HIS A 118 2.51 -2.73 -1.61
C HIS A 118 2.86 -1.45 -2.40
N SER A 119 2.71 -0.28 -1.79
CA SER A 119 3.13 0.97 -2.40
C SER A 119 4.63 1.03 -2.69
N LEU A 120 5.46 0.50 -1.78
CA LEU A 120 6.91 0.37 -2.01
C LEU A 120 7.23 -0.62 -3.13
N GLU A 121 6.45 -1.69 -3.31
CA GLU A 121 6.63 -2.62 -4.45
C GLU A 121 6.43 -1.88 -5.78
N LYS A 122 5.40 -1.04 -5.88
CA LYS A 122 5.13 -0.23 -7.08
C LYS A 122 6.21 0.81 -7.33
N ASP A 123 6.67 1.49 -6.29
CA ASP A 123 7.75 2.46 -6.43
C ASP A 123 9.07 1.79 -6.82
N SER A 124 9.41 0.65 -6.20
CA SER A 124 10.58 -0.15 -6.59
C SER A 124 10.49 -0.65 -8.04
N TRP A 125 9.30 -1.05 -8.51
CA TRP A 125 9.11 -1.42 -9.92
C TRP A 125 9.43 -0.22 -10.84
N ASN A 126 8.93 0.97 -10.51
CA ASN A 126 9.20 2.18 -11.26
C ASN A 126 10.70 2.53 -11.27
N MET A 127 11.39 2.38 -10.14
CA MET A 127 12.85 2.59 -10.06
C MET A 127 13.63 1.57 -10.89
N HIS A 128 13.21 0.30 -10.90
CA HIS A 128 13.82 -0.71 -11.77
C HIS A 128 13.57 -0.42 -13.26
N ALA A 129 12.37 0.07 -13.62
CA ALA A 129 12.07 0.49 -14.98
C ALA A 129 12.96 1.67 -15.43
N TRP A 130 13.18 2.63 -14.53
CA TRP A 130 14.12 3.73 -14.79
C TRP A 130 15.57 3.26 -14.93
N GLU A 131 16.02 2.31 -14.10
CA GLU A 131 17.36 1.74 -14.21
C GLU A 131 17.54 0.99 -15.54
N TYR A 132 16.51 0.27 -15.99
CA TYR A 132 16.51 -0.36 -17.30
C TYR A 132 16.62 0.67 -18.44
N GLU A 133 15.77 1.71 -18.43
CA GLU A 133 15.78 2.72 -19.50
C GLU A 133 17.05 3.59 -19.48
N LYS A 134 17.64 3.86 -18.31
CA LYS A 134 18.91 4.57 -18.18
C LYS A 134 20.07 3.82 -18.85
N ASN A 135 20.09 2.49 -18.74
CA ASN A 135 21.18 1.64 -19.22
C ASN A 135 20.99 1.12 -20.66
N ARG A 136 19.81 1.33 -21.25
CA ARG A 136 19.48 0.91 -22.61
C ARG A 136 20.06 1.86 -23.66
N GLU A 137 20.53 1.31 -24.79
CA GLU A 137 20.93 2.12 -25.94
C GLU A 137 19.78 3.01 -26.46
N GLY A 138 20.04 4.31 -26.58
CA GLY A 138 19.03 5.31 -26.95
C GLY A 138 17.99 5.59 -25.86
N GLY A 139 18.21 5.08 -24.64
CA GLY A 139 17.32 5.26 -23.51
C GLY A 139 17.33 6.67 -22.92
N ALA A 140 16.36 6.93 -22.05
CA ALA A 140 16.21 8.23 -21.41
C ALA A 140 17.25 8.43 -20.30
N ARG A 141 17.87 9.62 -20.25
CA ARG A 141 18.75 9.98 -19.14
C ARG A 141 17.92 10.15 -17.86
N TRP A 142 18.31 9.45 -16.81
CA TRP A 142 17.76 9.63 -15.48
C TRP A 142 17.90 11.10 -15.01
N PRO A 143 16.80 11.75 -14.59
CA PRO A 143 16.78 13.19 -14.35
C PRO A 143 17.26 13.60 -12.96
N LEU A 144 17.32 12.67 -11.98
CA LEU A 144 17.67 13.00 -10.59
C LEU A 144 19.17 12.78 -10.32
N ARG A 145 19.63 13.34 -9.19
CA ARG A 145 21.04 13.25 -8.78
C ARG A 145 21.44 11.89 -8.20
N ARG A 146 20.55 11.29 -7.39
CA ARG A 146 20.74 9.94 -6.83
C ARG A 146 20.32 8.92 -7.86
N ASP A 147 20.99 7.79 -7.89
CA ASP A 147 20.76 6.78 -8.91
C ASP A 147 19.47 5.99 -8.60
N PRO A 148 18.71 5.49 -9.60
CA PRO A 148 17.52 4.67 -9.34
C PRO A 148 17.79 3.50 -8.39
N CYS A 149 19.00 2.94 -8.42
CA CYS A 149 19.41 1.87 -7.52
C CYS A 149 19.47 2.25 -6.05
N ASP A 150 19.77 3.52 -5.74
CA ASP A 150 19.73 4.04 -4.38
C ASP A 150 18.28 4.05 -3.85
N TYR A 151 17.31 4.38 -4.70
CA TYR A 151 15.90 4.50 -4.32
C TYR A 151 15.25 3.14 -4.02
N TYR A 152 15.38 2.14 -4.89
CA TYR A 152 14.82 0.82 -4.55
C TYR A 152 15.58 0.15 -3.38
N GLY A 153 16.86 0.48 -3.19
CA GLY A 153 17.63 0.12 -2.00
C GLY A 153 17.05 0.73 -0.72
N GLN A 154 16.72 2.02 -0.76
CA GLN A 154 16.01 2.71 0.32
C GLN A 154 14.64 2.08 0.59
N ASN A 155 13.86 1.77 -0.46
CA ASN A 155 12.56 1.13 -0.32
C ASN A 155 12.65 -0.22 0.37
N LYS A 156 13.68 -1.02 0.06
CA LYS A 156 13.96 -2.27 0.76
C LYS A 156 14.19 -2.04 2.26
N HIS A 157 14.98 -1.04 2.63
CA HIS A 157 15.23 -0.71 4.04
C HIS A 157 13.95 -0.25 4.78
N ILE A 158 13.11 0.55 4.12
CA ILE A 158 11.82 0.97 4.68
C ILE A 158 10.90 -0.25 4.87
N ALA A 159 10.84 -1.14 3.86
CA ALA A 159 10.03 -2.35 3.94
C ALA A 159 10.46 -3.28 5.08
N ASP A 160 11.77 -3.47 5.28
CA ASP A 160 12.33 -4.25 6.39
C ASP A 160 11.99 -3.63 7.75
N THR A 161 12.04 -2.30 7.83
CA THR A 161 11.71 -1.54 9.05
C THR A 161 10.22 -1.68 9.39
N LEU A 162 9.33 -1.46 8.42
CA LEU A 162 7.88 -1.61 8.58
C LEU A 162 7.48 -3.04 8.99
N THR A 163 8.12 -4.04 8.38
CA THR A 163 7.89 -5.46 8.73
C THR A 163 8.33 -5.74 10.16
N THR A 164 9.49 -5.24 10.57
CA THR A 164 10.00 -5.37 11.95
C THR A 164 9.06 -4.73 12.96
N TYR A 165 8.60 -3.50 12.70
CA TYR A 165 7.66 -2.82 13.58
C TYR A 165 6.34 -3.56 13.72
N PHE A 166 5.81 -4.12 12.62
CA PHE A 166 4.62 -4.95 12.70
C PHE A 166 4.85 -6.21 13.54
N ARG A 167 6.01 -6.87 13.41
CA ARG A 167 6.35 -8.05 14.24
C ARG A 167 6.38 -7.72 15.73
N ILE A 168 6.75 -6.50 16.13
CA ILE A 168 6.67 -6.07 17.54
C ILE A 168 5.22 -6.08 18.04
N VAL A 169 4.25 -5.75 17.18
CA VAL A 169 2.81 -5.76 17.53
C VAL A 169 2.29 -7.18 17.71
N THR A 170 2.77 -8.13 16.89
CA THR A 170 2.36 -9.54 16.93
C THR A 170 3.26 -10.44 17.80
N ASN A 171 4.14 -9.86 18.62
CA ASN A 171 5.13 -10.58 19.44
C ASN A 171 6.02 -11.55 18.62
N GLY A 172 6.36 -11.17 17.38
CA GLY A 172 7.26 -11.92 16.50
C GLY A 172 6.57 -12.93 15.59
N HIS A 173 5.27 -13.14 15.72
CA HIS A 173 4.53 -14.09 14.89
C HIS A 173 4.02 -13.48 13.60
N ALA A 174 4.02 -14.26 12.52
CA ALA A 174 3.28 -13.91 11.32
C ALA A 174 1.76 -14.00 11.61
N PRO A 175 0.96 -13.02 11.18
CA PRO A 175 -0.43 -12.88 11.59
C PRO A 175 -1.26 -14.10 11.14
N PHE A 176 -0.96 -14.69 9.99
CA PHE A 176 -1.70 -15.84 9.49
C PHE A 176 -1.11 -17.21 9.87
N ALA A 177 0.08 -17.24 10.49
CA ALA A 177 0.65 -18.45 11.07
C ALA A 177 0.22 -18.67 12.53
N MET A 178 -0.40 -17.65 13.15
CA MET A 178 -0.89 -17.74 14.51
C MET A 178 -2.14 -18.61 14.62
N ASP A 179 -2.20 -19.38 15.70
CA ASP A 179 -3.42 -20.07 16.10
C ASP A 179 -4.31 -19.09 16.88
N TRP A 180 -5.28 -18.49 16.18
CA TRP A 180 -6.22 -17.53 16.74
C TRP A 180 -7.29 -18.16 17.63
N THR A 181 -7.35 -19.50 17.71
CA THR A 181 -8.25 -20.20 18.63
C THR A 181 -7.72 -20.18 20.07
N LYS A 182 -6.41 -19.98 20.26
CA LYS A 182 -5.77 -19.89 21.58
C LYS A 182 -6.19 -18.63 22.34
N ALA A 183 -6.56 -18.79 23.61
CA ALA A 183 -7.00 -17.69 24.48
C ALA A 183 -5.98 -16.54 24.58
N SER A 184 -4.67 -16.84 24.54
CA SER A 184 -3.59 -15.84 24.55
C SER A 184 -3.62 -14.93 23.32
N ASN A 185 -4.07 -15.44 22.16
CA ASN A 185 -4.11 -14.72 20.89
C ASN A 185 -5.48 -14.06 20.65
N GLN A 186 -6.54 -14.58 21.29
CA GLN A 186 -7.86 -13.95 21.27
C GLN A 186 -7.85 -12.54 21.88
N GLY A 187 -6.95 -12.28 22.84
CA GLY A 187 -6.73 -10.95 23.39
C GLY A 187 -6.24 -9.92 22.36
N LEU A 188 -5.58 -10.37 21.28
CA LEU A 188 -5.15 -9.50 20.18
C LEU A 188 -6.32 -9.17 19.24
N LEU A 189 -7.20 -10.13 18.94
CA LEU A 189 -8.38 -9.91 18.09
C LEU A 189 -9.43 -8.98 18.73
N GLY A 190 -9.41 -8.85 20.05
CA GLY A 190 -10.44 -8.13 20.80
C GLY A 190 -11.85 -8.68 20.50
N LYS A 191 -12.86 -7.81 20.64
CA LYS A 191 -14.26 -8.12 20.26
C LYS A 191 -14.56 -7.85 18.77
N ASN A 192 -13.56 -7.56 17.94
CA ASN A 192 -13.79 -7.11 16.55
C ASN A 192 -14.06 -8.29 15.61
N LEU A 193 -15.34 -8.53 15.32
CA LEU A 193 -15.82 -9.61 14.45
C LEU A 193 -15.24 -9.53 13.03
N HIS A 194 -15.10 -8.32 12.46
CA HIS A 194 -14.60 -8.16 11.09
C HIS A 194 -13.12 -8.52 10.97
N ALA A 195 -12.31 -8.13 11.95
CA ALA A 195 -10.90 -8.50 11.99
C ALA A 195 -10.70 -10.02 12.08
N ARG A 196 -11.57 -10.71 12.82
CA ARG A 196 -11.58 -12.17 12.91
C ARG A 196 -11.96 -12.83 11.57
N LEU A 197 -13.05 -12.38 10.95
CA LEU A 197 -13.48 -12.91 9.64
C LEU A 197 -12.43 -12.70 8.55
N LEU A 198 -11.74 -11.56 8.57
CA LEU A 198 -10.64 -11.26 7.64
C LEU A 198 -9.50 -12.28 7.79
N ILE A 199 -9.04 -12.51 9.03
CA ILE A 199 -7.99 -13.50 9.31
C ILE A 199 -8.42 -14.89 8.88
N GLU A 200 -9.60 -15.34 9.32
CA GLU A 200 -10.08 -16.69 9.05
C GLU A 200 -10.24 -16.93 7.56
N GLY A 201 -10.72 -15.93 6.82
CA GLY A 201 -10.79 -15.96 5.36
C GLY A 201 -9.41 -16.12 4.72
N ILE A 202 -8.47 -15.24 5.06
CA ILE A 202 -7.11 -15.29 4.49
C ILE A 202 -6.37 -16.58 4.89
N GLN A 203 -6.51 -17.05 6.14
CA GLN A 203 -5.90 -18.31 6.58
C GLN A 203 -6.46 -19.51 5.82
N LYS A 204 -7.77 -19.55 5.61
CA LYS A 204 -8.42 -20.60 4.82
C LYS A 204 -7.91 -20.59 3.38
N ASP A 205 -7.78 -19.42 2.78
CA ASP A 205 -7.26 -19.27 1.42
C ASP A 205 -5.77 -19.64 1.32
N LEU A 206 -4.97 -19.35 2.35
CA LEU A 206 -3.54 -19.74 2.43
C LEU A 206 -3.33 -21.24 2.64
N GLN A 207 -4.26 -21.92 3.32
CA GLN A 207 -4.23 -23.37 3.54
C GLN A 207 -4.78 -24.16 2.35
N ASN A 208 -5.57 -23.51 1.49
CA ASN A 208 -6.13 -24.14 0.30
C ASN A 208 -5.06 -24.30 -0.78
N SER A 209 -4.65 -25.55 -1.06
CA SER A 209 -3.65 -25.88 -2.09
C SER A 209 -4.09 -25.55 -3.52
N GLN A 210 -5.39 -25.31 -3.74
CA GLN A 210 -5.94 -24.88 -5.03
C GLN A 210 -6.09 -23.36 -5.15
N SER A 211 -5.68 -22.60 -4.14
CA SER A 211 -5.76 -21.14 -4.15
C SER A 211 -4.63 -20.53 -4.97
N ASN A 212 -4.97 -19.69 -5.95
CA ASN A 212 -4.01 -18.89 -6.72
C ASN A 212 -3.16 -17.99 -5.81
N TYR A 213 -3.69 -17.58 -4.65
CA TYR A 213 -3.03 -16.68 -3.71
C TYR A 213 -1.72 -17.26 -3.15
N ARG A 214 -1.70 -18.56 -2.86
CA ARG A 214 -0.46 -19.23 -2.40
C ARG A 214 0.59 -19.26 -3.50
N GLY A 215 0.18 -19.55 -4.73
CA GLY A 215 1.06 -19.56 -5.89
C GLY A 215 1.68 -18.20 -6.18
N GLU A 216 0.92 -17.11 -6.06
CA GLU A 216 1.41 -15.74 -6.25
C GLU A 216 2.42 -15.32 -5.17
N LEU A 217 2.21 -15.74 -3.91
CA LEU A 217 3.12 -15.44 -2.80
C LEU A 217 4.45 -16.21 -2.91
N ASP A 218 4.40 -17.46 -3.37
CA ASP A 218 5.56 -18.33 -3.50
C ASP A 218 6.34 -18.08 -4.83
N ALA A 219 5.75 -17.33 -5.77
CA ALA A 219 6.40 -16.98 -7.03
C ALA A 219 7.65 -16.10 -6.83
N PRO A 220 8.68 -16.25 -7.69
CA PRO A 220 9.80 -15.31 -7.72
C PRO A 220 9.30 -13.95 -8.24
N ASN A 221 9.25 -12.96 -7.35
CA ASN A 221 8.86 -11.59 -7.68
C ASN A 221 10.11 -10.84 -8.16
N GLU A 222 10.41 -11.01 -9.45
CA GLU A 222 11.51 -10.36 -10.16
C GLU A 222 10.98 -9.26 -11.08
N PHE A 223 11.82 -8.26 -11.33
CA PHE A 223 11.45 -7.15 -12.21
C PHE A 223 11.26 -7.64 -13.65
N ARG A 224 10.11 -7.31 -14.23
CA ARG A 224 9.80 -7.50 -15.65
C ARG A 224 9.26 -6.19 -16.20
N ARG A 225 9.93 -5.66 -17.22
CA ARG A 225 9.61 -4.35 -17.81
C ARG A 225 8.20 -4.30 -18.40
N ASP A 226 7.72 -5.41 -18.97
CA ASP A 226 6.41 -5.46 -19.63
C ASP A 226 5.25 -5.78 -18.66
N ASP A 227 5.55 -5.98 -17.38
CA ASP A 227 4.57 -6.37 -16.36
C ASP A 227 4.75 -5.53 -15.09
N VAL A 228 3.90 -4.52 -14.91
CA VAL A 228 3.87 -3.62 -13.73
C VAL A 228 3.53 -4.35 -12.43
N GLU A 229 2.99 -5.56 -12.53
CA GLU A 229 2.61 -6.40 -11.40
C GLU A 229 3.71 -7.42 -11.04
N SER A 230 4.84 -7.43 -11.75
CA SER A 230 5.88 -8.46 -11.57
C SER A 230 6.55 -8.45 -10.20
N LEU A 231 6.52 -7.29 -9.51
CA LEU A 231 7.01 -7.13 -8.14
C LEU A 231 5.90 -7.17 -7.09
N ASN A 232 4.66 -7.51 -7.47
CA ASN A 232 3.60 -7.72 -6.49
C ASN A 232 4.04 -8.76 -5.47
N TYR A 233 3.75 -8.48 -4.21
CA TYR A 233 4.12 -9.33 -3.08
C TYR A 233 5.61 -9.41 -2.74
N HIS A 234 6.49 -8.71 -3.46
CA HIS A 234 7.93 -8.72 -3.19
C HIS A 234 8.28 -8.30 -1.75
N TYR A 235 7.55 -7.34 -1.17
CA TYR A 235 7.71 -6.91 0.21
C TYR A 235 6.57 -7.42 1.12
N THR A 236 5.32 -7.33 0.68
CA THR A 236 4.14 -7.71 1.50
C THR A 236 4.13 -9.18 1.89
N LYS A 237 4.74 -10.09 1.11
CA LYS A 237 4.84 -11.50 1.52
C LYS A 237 5.62 -11.71 2.81
N ARG A 238 6.57 -10.82 3.16
CA ARG A 238 7.33 -10.86 4.44
C ARG A 238 6.43 -10.59 5.65
N LEU A 239 5.34 -9.85 5.43
CA LEU A 239 4.31 -9.58 6.42
C LEU A 239 3.38 -10.79 6.59
N ILE A 240 3.09 -11.50 5.50
CA ILE A 240 2.10 -12.58 5.44
C ILE A 240 2.69 -13.93 5.88
N LEU A 241 3.83 -14.32 5.29
CA LEU A 241 4.41 -15.67 5.43
C LEU A 241 5.37 -15.82 6.61
N GLY A 242 6.07 -14.73 6.97
CA GLY A 242 7.10 -14.75 8.03
C GLY A 242 8.48 -15.13 7.54
#